data_AF-A0A965HJN9-F1
#
_entry.id   AF-A0A965HJN9-F1
#
_cell.length_a   1.000
_cell.length_b   1.000
_cell.length_c   1.000
_cell.angle_alpha   90.00
_cell.angle_beta   90.00
_cell.angle_gamma   90.00
#
_symmetry.space_group_name_H-M   'P 1'
#
loop_
_entity.id
_entity.type
_entity.pdbx_description
1 polymer ?
#
loop_
_entity_poly.entity_id
_entity_poly.type
_entity_poly.pdbx_seq_one_letter_code
_entity_poly.pdbx_strand_id
1 'polypeptide(L)'
;QVEVVVHPQSIVHSMVEFIDGSVLAQLSVTDMCFPIQYAVTFPERMPSGLPPLDLAKLGSLTFEAPDEKRFPALRLAREAGEAGGTLPGVFNAANEVAVEAFLAEQIPFPRIWGIVEEVMQKHIHISSPDLDAIIDSDRWARSEAKVRLEKRK
;
A
#
# COMPACT_ATOMS: atom_id res chain seq x y z
N GLN A 1 13.16 -5.65 5.57
CA GLN A 1 13.94 -4.39 5.61
C GLN A 1 13.20 -3.37 4.75
N VAL A 2 12.13 -2.77 5.28
CA VAL A 2 11.30 -1.78 4.58
C VAL A 2 10.86 -0.71 5.59
N GLU A 3 11.21 0.53 5.31
CA GLU A 3 10.81 1.71 6.08
C GLU A 3 9.84 2.57 5.26
N VAL A 4 8.83 3.11 5.92
CA VAL A 4 7.86 4.03 5.31
C VAL A 4 8.22 5.43 5.75
N VAL A 5 8.37 6.34 4.79
CA VAL A 5 8.65 7.75 5.02
C VAL A 5 7.58 8.56 4.29
N VAL A 6 7.01 9.55 4.97
CA VAL A 6 6.06 10.47 4.34
C VAL A 6 6.86 11.56 3.62
N HIS A 7 6.63 11.68 2.32
CA HIS A 7 7.23 12.68 1.46
C HIS A 7 6.13 13.48 0.74
N PRO A 8 5.66 14.61 1.32
CA PRO A 8 4.49 15.34 0.82
C PRO A 8 4.62 15.87 -0.61
N GLN A 9 5.84 16.12 -1.08
CA GLN A 9 6.08 16.66 -2.43
C GLN A 9 5.99 15.60 -3.53
N SER A 10 6.03 14.30 -3.20
CA SER A 10 5.93 13.18 -4.16
C SER A 10 6.89 13.29 -5.36
N ILE A 11 8.09 13.83 -5.15
CA ILE A 11 9.16 13.95 -6.15
C ILE A 11 10.18 12.83 -6.01
N VAL A 12 10.55 12.48 -4.78
CA VAL A 12 11.31 11.26 -4.49
C VAL A 12 10.32 10.10 -4.44
N HIS A 13 10.36 9.20 -5.42
CA HIS A 13 9.38 8.12 -5.55
C HIS A 13 9.72 6.90 -4.68
N SER A 14 11.02 6.68 -4.40
CA SER A 14 11.54 5.71 -3.43
C SER A 14 13.07 5.79 -3.35
N MET A 15 13.62 5.08 -2.36
CA MET A 15 15.06 5.04 -2.08
C MET A 15 15.52 3.60 -1.81
N VAL A 16 16.79 3.30 -2.09
CA VAL A 16 17.45 2.03 -1.75
C VAL A 16 18.74 2.32 -1.01
N GLU A 17 18.89 1.77 0.19
CA GLU A 17 20.13 1.78 0.98
C GLU A 17 20.96 0.54 0.67
N PHE A 18 22.25 0.74 0.39
CA PHE A 18 23.21 -0.32 0.09
C PHE A 18 24.06 -0.69 1.32
N ILE A 19 24.75 -1.83 1.26
CA ILE A 19 25.53 -2.39 2.38
C ILE A 19 26.67 -1.49 2.88
N ASP A 20 27.06 -0.47 2.10
CA ASP A 20 28.06 0.54 2.46
C ASP A 20 27.45 1.80 3.10
N GLY A 21 26.13 1.82 3.28
CA GLY A 21 25.35 2.95 3.81
C GLY A 21 25.01 4.02 2.77
N SER A 22 25.38 3.84 1.50
CA SER A 22 24.97 4.77 0.43
C SER A 22 23.48 4.60 0.10
N VAL A 23 22.81 5.71 -0.20
CA VAL A 23 21.39 5.72 -0.57
C VAL A 23 21.22 6.27 -1.98
N LEU A 24 20.54 5.52 -2.84
CA LEU A 24 20.12 5.99 -4.15
C LEU A 24 18.62 6.27 -4.14
N ALA A 25 18.24 7.45 -4.62
CA ALA A 25 16.87 7.90 -4.75
C ALA A 25 16.50 8.07 -6.23
N GLN A 26 15.30 7.63 -6.62
CA GLN A 26 14.75 7.98 -7.94
C GLN A 26 13.83 9.20 -7.79
N LEU A 27 14.13 10.24 -8.56
CA LEU A 27 13.36 11.49 -8.60
C LEU A 27 12.77 11.70 -9.99
N SER A 28 11.50 12.10 -10.03
CA SER A 28 10.85 12.59 -11.25
C SER A 28 9.62 13.42 -10.91
N VAL A 29 9.09 14.12 -11.91
CA VAL A 29 7.71 14.63 -11.82
C VAL A 29 6.74 13.48 -11.52
N THR A 30 5.63 13.79 -10.84
CA THR A 30 4.61 12.80 -10.46
C THR A 30 3.77 12.42 -11.67
N ASP A 31 4.31 11.52 -12.51
CA ASP A 31 3.67 11.05 -13.74
C ASP A 31 3.93 9.57 -13.98
N MET A 32 2.86 8.80 -14.19
CA MET A 32 2.92 7.34 -14.41
C MET A 32 3.56 6.95 -15.74
N CYS A 33 3.66 7.85 -16.72
CA CYS A 33 4.34 7.57 -17.99
C CYS A 33 5.80 7.17 -17.78
N PHE A 34 6.47 7.71 -16.75
CA PHE A 34 7.87 7.38 -16.45
C PHE A 34 8.05 5.92 -15.99
N PRO A 35 7.41 5.44 -14.90
CA PRO A 35 7.56 4.05 -14.48
C PRO A 35 7.01 3.06 -15.52
N ILE A 36 5.92 3.39 -16.23
CA ILE A 36 5.37 2.53 -17.29
C ILE A 36 6.36 2.38 -18.44
N GLN A 37 6.93 3.48 -18.94
CA GLN A 37 7.95 3.43 -20.00
C GLN A 37 9.14 2.59 -19.55
N TYR A 38 9.66 2.84 -18.34
CA TYR A 38 10.86 2.15 -17.88
C TYR A 38 10.63 0.65 -17.69
N ALA A 39 9.43 0.22 -17.24
CA ALA A 39 9.10 -1.20 -17.14
C ALA A 39 9.11 -1.92 -18.50
N VAL A 40 8.76 -1.23 -19.59
CA VAL A 40 8.74 -1.79 -20.96
C VAL A 40 10.12 -1.71 -21.62
N THR A 41 10.91 -0.68 -21.34
CA THR A 41 12.18 -0.42 -22.02
C THR A 41 13.40 -0.88 -21.23
N PHE A 42 13.25 -1.43 -20.03
CA PHE A 42 14.39 -1.87 -19.23
C PHE A 42 15.24 -2.92 -19.98
N PRO A 43 16.59 -2.79 -20.00
CA PRO A 43 17.41 -1.83 -19.24
C PRO A 43 17.65 -0.48 -19.93
N GLU A 44 17.21 -0.32 -21.18
CA GLU A 44 17.36 0.91 -21.95
C GLU A 44 16.50 2.07 -21.42
N ARG A 45 16.92 3.30 -21.75
CA ARG A 45 16.15 4.52 -21.52
C ARG A 45 15.75 5.12 -22.85
N MET A 46 14.47 5.46 -22.96
CA MET A 46 13.91 6.14 -24.13
C MET A 46 13.63 7.62 -23.83
N PRO A 47 13.74 8.51 -24.82
CA PRO A 47 13.32 9.90 -24.67
C PRO A 47 11.84 9.97 -24.26
N SER A 48 11.55 10.63 -23.14
CA SER A 48 10.18 10.90 -22.71
C SER A 48 9.76 12.32 -23.11
N GLY A 49 8.49 12.52 -23.45
CA GLY A 49 7.90 13.85 -23.64
C GLY A 49 7.59 14.62 -22.35
N LEU A 50 8.01 14.11 -21.20
CA LEU A 50 7.77 14.71 -19.90
C LEU A 50 8.69 15.92 -19.66
N PRO A 51 8.21 16.96 -18.95
CA PRO A 51 9.06 18.09 -18.59
C PRO A 51 10.22 17.65 -17.68
N PRO A 52 11.41 18.25 -17.83
CA PRO A 52 12.51 18.00 -16.91
C PRO A 52 12.16 18.49 -15.51
N LEU A 53 12.71 17.81 -14.49
CA LEU A 53 12.56 18.21 -13.10
C LEU A 53 13.42 19.45 -12.81
N ASP A 54 12.79 20.52 -12.33
CA ASP A 54 13.48 21.74 -11.88
C ASP A 54 13.53 21.78 -10.35
N LEU A 55 14.66 21.32 -9.79
CA LEU A 55 14.88 21.28 -8.34
C LEU A 55 14.98 22.66 -7.70
N ALA A 56 15.52 23.65 -8.43
CA ALA A 56 15.65 25.01 -7.91
C ALA A 56 14.28 25.67 -7.75
N LYS A 57 13.37 25.42 -8.70
CA LYS A 57 11.98 25.87 -8.62
C LYS A 57 11.18 25.12 -7.55
N LEU A 58 11.47 23.84 -7.33
CA LEU A 58 10.81 23.04 -6.28
C LEU A 58 11.16 23.55 -4.87
N GLY A 59 12.41 23.95 -4.66
CA GLY A 59 12.88 24.60 -3.44
C GLY A 59 13.17 23.65 -2.28
N SER A 60 12.23 22.77 -1.91
CA SER A 60 12.38 21.89 -0.75
C SER A 60 11.83 20.47 -0.97
N LEU A 61 12.50 19.51 -0.33
CA LEU A 61 12.06 18.12 -0.17
C LEU A 61 12.02 17.84 1.33
N THR A 62 10.85 17.46 1.85
CA THR A 62 10.68 17.16 3.27
C THR A 62 10.34 15.69 3.46
N PHE A 63 10.81 15.15 4.59
CA PHE A 63 10.62 13.75 4.98
C PHE A 63 10.22 13.71 6.45
N GLU A 64 9.21 12.92 6.76
CA GLU A 64 8.75 12.70 8.14
C GLU A 64 8.37 11.24 8.38
N ALA A 65 8.51 10.80 9.63
CA ALA A 65 8.05 9.47 10.02
C ALA A 65 6.51 9.44 10.03
N PRO A 66 5.88 8.34 9.57
CA PRO A 66 4.43 8.22 9.61
C PRO A 66 3.92 8.10 11.05
N ASP A 67 2.77 8.71 11.34
CA ASP A 67 2.07 8.52 12.61
C ASP A 67 1.23 7.24 12.57
N GLU A 68 1.80 6.12 13.02
CA GLU A 68 1.11 4.83 13.05
C GLU A 68 -0.07 4.77 14.04
N LYS A 69 -0.16 5.70 15.00
CA LYS A 69 -1.35 5.80 15.88
C LYS A 69 -2.52 6.40 15.12
N ARG A 70 -2.26 7.39 14.26
CA ARG A 70 -3.28 7.99 13.38
C ARG A 70 -3.58 7.12 12.16
N PHE A 71 -2.60 6.38 11.65
CA PHE A 71 -2.70 5.55 10.45
C PHE A 71 -2.29 4.09 10.72
N PRO A 72 -3.08 3.34 11.52
CA PRO A 72 -2.74 1.97 11.91
C PRO A 72 -2.73 0.97 10.74
N ALA A 73 -3.29 1.36 9.58
CA ALA A 73 -3.23 0.56 8.36
C ALA A 73 -1.80 0.20 7.94
N LEU A 74 -0.80 1.05 8.24
CA LEU A 74 0.61 0.75 7.98
C LEU A 74 1.10 -0.46 8.78
N ARG A 75 0.75 -0.53 10.07
CA ARG A 75 1.06 -1.68 10.93
C ARG A 75 0.38 -2.95 10.42
N LEU A 76 -0.90 -2.86 10.05
CA LEU A 76 -1.66 -4.01 9.52
C LEU A 76 -1.07 -4.53 8.20
N ALA A 77 -0.68 -3.62 7.30
CA ALA A 77 -0.03 -4.00 6.04
C ALA A 77 1.32 -4.69 6.27
N ARG A 78 2.11 -4.21 7.25
CA ARG A 78 3.38 -4.84 7.65
C ARG A 78 3.14 -6.24 8.21
N GLU A 79 2.18 -6.38 9.13
CA GLU A 79 1.80 -7.67 9.71
C GLU A 79 1.38 -8.68 8.62
N ALA A 80 0.55 -8.24 7.67
CA ALA A 80 0.14 -9.08 6.56
C ALA A 80 1.34 -9.49 5.67
N GLY A 81 2.21 -8.55 5.34
CA GLY A 81 3.41 -8.79 4.52
C GLY A 81 4.43 -9.72 5.18
N GLU A 82 4.65 -9.57 6.48
CA GLU A 82 5.56 -10.42 7.27
C GLU A 82 5.00 -11.84 7.45
N ALA A 83 3.69 -11.99 7.65
CA ALA A 83 3.04 -13.30 7.73
C ALA A 83 3.02 -14.04 6.39
N GLY A 84 2.95 -13.31 5.26
CA GLY A 84 2.87 -13.88 3.92
C GLY A 84 1.66 -14.82 3.75
N GLY A 85 1.79 -15.81 2.88
CA GLY A 85 0.72 -16.78 2.60
C GLY A 85 -0.57 -16.09 2.13
N THR A 86 -1.70 -16.43 2.74
CA THR A 86 -3.02 -15.85 2.39
C THR A 86 -3.30 -14.49 3.04
N LEU A 87 -2.55 -14.08 4.07
CA LEU A 87 -2.92 -12.90 4.87
C LEU A 87 -2.89 -11.58 4.09
N PRO A 88 -1.94 -11.32 3.16
CA PRO A 88 -1.97 -10.15 2.29
C PRO A 88 -3.24 -10.05 1.42
N GLY A 89 -3.69 -11.18 0.87
CA GLY A 89 -4.92 -11.24 0.08
C GLY A 89 -6.15 -10.92 0.92
N VAL A 90 -6.21 -11.45 2.14
CA VAL A 90 -7.27 -11.16 3.12
C VAL A 90 -7.27 -9.68 3.54
N PHE A 91 -6.10 -9.11 3.82
CA PHE A 91 -5.93 -7.68 4.11
C PHE A 91 -6.48 -6.82 2.96
N ASN A 92 -6.08 -7.12 1.71
CA ASN A 92 -6.54 -6.39 0.52
C ASN A 92 -8.07 -6.48 0.36
N ALA A 93 -8.61 -7.70 0.41
CA ALA A 93 -10.02 -7.97 0.22
C ALA A 93 -10.91 -7.26 1.28
N ALA A 94 -10.49 -7.31 2.55
CA ALA A 94 -11.18 -6.60 3.62
C ALA A 94 -11.10 -5.08 3.44
N ASN A 95 -9.95 -4.56 3.01
CA ASN A 95 -9.74 -3.13 2.76
C ASN A 95 -10.63 -2.62 1.63
N GLU A 96 -10.74 -3.35 0.51
CA GLU A 96 -11.63 -2.98 -0.59
C GLU A 96 -13.09 -2.82 -0.14
N VAL A 97 -13.63 -3.79 0.59
CA VAL A 97 -15.01 -3.73 1.10
C VAL A 97 -15.19 -2.59 2.10
N ALA A 98 -14.22 -2.37 3.00
CA ALA A 98 -14.32 -1.32 4.00
C ALA A 98 -14.19 0.08 3.38
N VAL A 99 -13.31 0.27 2.40
CA VAL A 99 -13.17 1.53 1.66
C VAL A 99 -14.42 1.81 0.83
N GLU A 100 -14.98 0.80 0.16
CA GLU A 100 -16.26 0.93 -0.57
C GLU A 100 -17.37 1.43 0.36
N ALA A 101 -17.50 0.84 1.55
CA ALA A 101 -18.47 1.27 2.55
C ALA A 101 -18.21 2.70 3.07
N PHE A 102 -16.95 3.10 3.24
CA PHE A 102 -16.58 4.46 3.62
C PHE A 102 -16.95 5.47 2.51
N LEU A 103 -16.63 5.16 1.25
CA LEU A 103 -16.98 5.98 0.10
C LEU A 103 -18.49 6.10 -0.11
N ALA A 104 -19.24 5.07 0.27
CA ALA A 104 -20.70 5.08 0.30
C ALA A 104 -21.30 5.71 1.58
N GLU A 105 -20.48 6.39 2.40
CA GLU A 105 -20.86 7.06 3.64
C GLU A 105 -21.52 6.14 4.70
N GLN A 106 -21.30 4.83 4.62
CA GLN A 106 -21.90 3.85 5.54
C GLN A 106 -21.11 3.68 6.83
N ILE A 107 -19.81 3.99 6.80
CA ILE A 107 -18.92 3.92 7.97
C ILE A 107 -18.03 5.15 8.06
N PRO A 108 -17.61 5.58 9.26
CA PRO A 108 -16.62 6.64 9.40
C PRO A 108 -15.21 6.16 9.02
N PHE A 109 -14.33 7.09 8.64
CA PHE A 109 -12.96 6.79 8.20
C PHE A 109 -12.18 5.82 9.13
N PRO A 110 -12.18 5.99 10.47
CA PRO A 110 -11.46 5.07 11.35
C PRO A 110 -11.99 3.64 11.38
N ARG A 111 -13.21 3.41 10.90
CA ARG A 111 -13.78 2.06 10.87
C ARG A 111 -13.14 1.20 9.78
N ILE A 112 -12.50 1.79 8.78
CA ILE A 112 -11.82 1.06 7.70
C ILE A 112 -10.81 0.06 8.29
N TRP A 113 -9.81 0.56 9.01
CA TRP A 113 -8.79 -0.30 9.60
C TRP A 113 -9.31 -1.20 10.72
N GLY A 114 -10.35 -0.78 11.45
CA GLY A 114 -11.01 -1.65 12.44
C GLY A 114 -11.63 -2.89 11.81
N ILE A 115 -12.29 -2.77 10.65
CA ILE A 115 -12.83 -3.94 9.92
C ILE A 115 -11.69 -4.81 9.41
N VAL A 116 -10.67 -4.20 8.79
CA VAL A 116 -9.52 -4.93 8.24
C VAL A 116 -8.82 -5.76 9.32
N GLU A 117 -8.52 -5.14 10.47
CA GLU A 117 -7.88 -5.82 11.61
C GLU A 117 -8.73 -6.99 12.13
N GLU A 118 -10.04 -6.77 12.32
CA GLU A 118 -10.94 -7.82 12.78
C GLU A 118 -11.02 -8.99 11.77
N VAL A 119 -10.99 -8.73 10.46
CA VAL A 119 -11.01 -9.77 9.41
C VAL A 119 -9.70 -10.56 9.40
N MET A 120 -8.57 -9.86 9.44
CA MET A 120 -7.25 -10.49 9.54
C MET A 120 -7.14 -11.41 10.76
N GLN A 121 -7.56 -10.95 11.94
CA GLN A 121 -7.47 -11.73 13.19
C GLN A 121 -8.34 -12.99 13.18
N LYS A 122 -9.42 -13.01 12.40
CA LYS A 122 -10.33 -14.17 12.31
C LYS A 122 -9.89 -15.18 11.24
N HIS A 123 -9.00 -14.79 10.35
CA HIS A 123 -8.58 -15.63 9.22
C HIS A 123 -7.78 -16.83 9.69
N ILE A 124 -8.04 -17.99 9.10
CA ILE A 124 -7.19 -19.17 9.28
C ILE A 124 -6.09 -19.09 8.23
N HIS A 125 -4.90 -18.67 8.67
CA HIS A 125 -3.76 -18.46 7.78
C HIS A 125 -3.29 -19.75 7.10
N ILE A 126 -3.08 -19.67 5.78
CA ILE A 126 -2.45 -20.71 4.99
C ILE A 126 -1.11 -20.15 4.52
N SER A 127 0.00 -20.73 4.98
CA SER A 127 1.35 -20.22 4.72
C SER A 127 1.83 -20.41 3.29
N SER A 128 1.37 -21.47 2.62
CA SER A 128 1.77 -21.81 1.25
C SER A 128 0.54 -22.18 0.43
N PRO A 129 -0.30 -21.20 0.09
CA PRO A 129 -1.54 -21.44 -0.64
C PRO A 129 -1.27 -21.66 -2.13
N ASP A 130 -2.13 -22.43 -2.77
CA ASP A 130 -2.29 -22.40 -4.22
C ASP A 130 -3.24 -21.27 -4.65
N LEU A 131 -3.51 -21.17 -5.95
CA LEU A 131 -4.38 -20.13 -6.49
C LEU A 131 -5.81 -20.22 -5.94
N ASP A 132 -6.35 -21.43 -5.82
CA ASP A 132 -7.72 -21.64 -5.33
C ASP A 132 -7.84 -21.22 -3.87
N ALA A 133 -6.87 -21.57 -3.02
CA ALA A 133 -6.82 -21.14 -1.63
C ALA A 133 -6.71 -19.61 -1.49
N ILE A 134 -6.01 -18.93 -2.40
CA ILE A 134 -5.95 -17.45 -2.42
C ILE A 134 -7.32 -16.87 -2.77
N ILE A 135 -7.97 -17.37 -3.83
CA ILE A 135 -9.29 -16.92 -4.28
C ILE A 135 -10.35 -17.18 -3.19
N ASP A 136 -10.29 -18.33 -2.53
CA ASP A 136 -11.19 -18.69 -1.43
C ASP A 136 -10.99 -17.77 -0.23
N SER A 137 -9.74 -17.45 0.10
CA SER A 137 -9.41 -16.51 1.19
C SER A 137 -9.89 -15.09 0.89
N ASP A 138 -9.77 -14.60 -0.35
CA ASP A 138 -10.35 -13.32 -0.78
C ASP A 138 -11.87 -13.33 -0.63
N ARG A 139 -12.55 -14.34 -1.19
CA ARG A 139 -14.01 -14.47 -1.10
C ARG A 139 -14.50 -14.52 0.34
N TRP A 140 -13.83 -15.31 1.18
CA TRP A 140 -14.12 -15.39 2.61
C TRP A 140 -13.94 -14.03 3.30
N ALA A 141 -12.82 -13.34 3.05
CA ALA A 141 -12.52 -12.05 3.66
C ALA A 141 -13.56 -10.98 3.30
N ARG A 142 -14.02 -10.95 2.03
CA ARG A 142 -15.09 -10.05 1.59
C ARG A 142 -16.41 -10.34 2.31
N SER A 143 -16.79 -11.60 2.43
CA SER A 143 -18.00 -12.00 3.16
C SER A 143 -17.91 -11.63 4.64
N GLU A 144 -16.78 -11.89 5.29
CA GLU A 144 -16.59 -11.57 6.70
C GLU A 144 -16.60 -10.05 6.93
N ALA A 145 -15.96 -9.26 6.05
CA ALA A 145 -15.99 -7.80 6.10
C ALA A 145 -17.44 -7.26 6.02
N LYS A 146 -18.29 -7.82 5.14
CA LYS A 146 -19.71 -7.45 5.04
C LYS A 146 -20.49 -7.77 6.32
N VAL A 147 -20.27 -8.93 6.93
CA VAL A 147 -20.88 -9.26 8.24
C VAL A 147 -20.49 -8.24 9.31
N ARG A 148 -19.26 -7.73 9.27
CA ARG A 148 -18.76 -6.72 10.22
C ARG A 148 -19.31 -5.32 9.99
N LEU A 149 -19.77 -5.00 8.78
CA LEU A 149 -20.50 -3.78 8.47
C LEU A 149 -21.92 -3.82 9.07
N GLU A 150 -22.59 -4.97 9.01
CA GLU A 150 -23.99 -5.12 9.44
C GLU A 150 -24.18 -5.16 10.96
N LYS A 151 -23.21 -5.70 11.71
CA LYS A 151 -23.28 -5.90 13.18
C LYS A 151 -23.37 -4.62 14.04
N ARG A 152 -23.49 -3.43 13.45
CA ARG A 152 -23.51 -2.14 14.16
C ARG A 152 -24.61 -1.16 13.76
N LYS A 153 -25.63 -1.61 13.02
CA LYS A 153 -26.91 -0.86 12.93
C LYS A 153 -27.69 -0.96 14.23
#